data_AF-A0A922ZG20-F1
#
_entry.id   AF-A0A922ZG20-F1
#
_cell.length_a   1.000
_cell.length_b   1.000
_cell.length_c   1.000
_cell.angle_alpha   90.00
_cell.angle_beta   90.00
_cell.angle_gamma   90.00
#
_symmetry.space_group_name_H-M   'P 1'
#
loop_
_entity.id
_entity.type
_entity.pdbx_description
1 polymer ?
#
loop_
_entity_poly.entity_id
_entity_poly.type
_entity_poly.pdbx_seq_one_letter_code
_entity_poly.pdbx_strand_id
1 'polypeptide(L)' 'MSKKLGVPTVVGIREIQRDFGATAVPFFVVVDRSGRVVFTQSGFGDGQVIEDAIHRALVAK' A
#
# COMPACT_ATOMS: atom_id res chain seq x y z
N MET A 1 16.22 -31.62 -1.37
CA MET A 1 15.44 -30.80 -0.42
C MET A 1 14.45 -29.96 -1.21
N SER A 2 13.16 -30.27 -1.14
CA SER A 2 12.12 -29.50 -1.83
C SER A 2 11.85 -28.21 -1.05
N LYS A 3 12.10 -27.05 -1.67
CA LYS A 3 11.68 -25.74 -1.12
C LYS A 3 10.16 -25.79 -0.99
N LYS A 4 9.62 -25.75 0.23
CA LYS A 4 8.19 -25.51 0.45
C LYS A 4 7.89 -24.13 -0.14
N LEU A 5 7.34 -24.10 -1.36
CA LEU A 5 6.72 -22.92 -1.91
C LEU A 5 5.53 -22.63 -1.00
N GLY A 6 5.57 -21.50 -0.28
CA GLY A 6 4.49 -21.10 0.61
C GLY A 6 3.15 -21.11 -0.12
N VAL A 7 2.11 -21.57 0.56
CA VAL A 7 0.75 -21.59 -0.02
C VAL A 7 0.36 -20.15 -0.37
N PRO A 8 -0.02 -19.84 -1.62
CA PRO A 8 -0.46 -18.51 -1.98
C PRO A 8 -1.73 -18.17 -1.20
N THR A 9 -1.74 -17.00 -0.55
CA THR A 9 -2.94 -16.49 0.14
C THR A 9 -3.73 -15.62 -0.83
N VAL A 10 -5.01 -15.96 -1.03
CA VAL A 10 -5.96 -15.10 -1.75
C VAL A 10 -6.56 -14.15 -0.73
N VAL A 11 -6.38 -12.85 -0.94
CA VAL A 11 -6.96 -11.79 -0.10
C VAL A 11 -7.93 -10.99 -0.93
N GLY A 12 -9.14 -10.77 -0.41
CA GLY A 12 -10.14 -9.94 -1.06
C GLY A 12 -9.74 -8.46 -1.01
N ILE A 13 -10.04 -7.71 -2.08
CA ILE A 13 -9.76 -6.26 -2.14
C ILE A 13 -10.33 -5.51 -0.92
N ARG A 14 -11.49 -5.94 -0.40
CA ARG A 14 -12.12 -5.34 0.78
C ARG A 14 -11.35 -5.54 2.08
N GLU A 15 -10.67 -6.67 2.22
CA GLU A 15 -9.83 -6.98 3.39
C GLU A 15 -8.59 -6.08 3.36
N ILE A 16 -7.91 -6.01 2.22
CA ILE A 16 -6.78 -5.11 1.98
C ILE A 16 -7.18 -3.64 2.22
N GLN A 17 -8.34 -3.23 1.70
CA GLN A 17 -8.85 -1.87 1.89
C GLN A 17 -9.01 -1.52 3.38
N ARG A 18 -9.52 -2.45 4.20
CA ARG A 18 -9.67 -2.25 5.64
C ARG A 18 -8.31 -2.17 6.35
N ASP A 19 -7.39 -3.05 5.99
CA ASP A 19 -6.06 -3.11 6.64
C ASP A 19 -5.27 -1.82 6.43
N PHE A 20 -5.44 -1.17 5.29
CA PHE A 20 -4.80 0.12 5.00
C PHE A 20 -5.65 1.35 5.37
N GLY A 21 -6.82 1.17 6.00
CA GLY A 21 -7.71 2.26 6.39
C GLY A 21 -8.36 3.00 5.22
N ALA A 22 -8.41 2.39 4.04
CA ALA A 22 -9.05 2.96 2.86
C ALA A 22 -10.59 2.83 2.94
N THR A 23 -11.31 3.79 2.37
CA THR A 23 -12.79 3.88 2.45
C THR A 23 -13.48 3.71 1.11
N ALA A 24 -12.74 3.76 0.00
CA ALA A 24 -13.25 3.59 -1.36
C ALA A 24 -12.24 2.89 -2.28
N VAL A 25 -12.70 2.48 -3.47
CA VAL A 25 -11.88 1.92 -4.55
C VAL A 25 -11.99 2.86 -5.77
N PRO A 26 -10.90 3.16 -6.51
CA PRO A 26 -9.52 2.77 -6.24
C PRO A 26 -8.97 3.40 -4.96
N PHE A 27 -7.85 2.88 -4.46
CA PHE A 27 -7.08 3.51 -3.39
C PHE A 27 -5.60 3.31 -3.63
N PHE A 28 -4.79 4.20 -3.06
CA PHE A 28 -3.35 4.23 -3.19
C PHE A 28 -2.74 4.18 -1.79
N VAL A 29 -1.70 3.36 -1.62
CA VAL A 29 -0.94 3.24 -0.38
C VAL A 29 0.53 3.41 -0.73
N VAL A 30 1.23 4.25 0.04
CA VAL A 30 2.69 4.35 -0.04
C VAL A 30 3.28 3.74 1.22
N VAL A 31 4.20 2.79 1.01
CA VAL A 31 4.92 2.07 2.06
C VAL A 31 6.39 2.43 1.95
N ASP A 32 7.01 2.80 3.06
CA ASP A 32 8.44 3.14 3.12
C ASP A 32 9.33 1.89 3.14
N ARG A 33 10.66 2.09 3.13
CA ARG A 33 11.65 1.00 3.13
C ARG A 33 11.63 0.14 4.39
N SER A 34 11.08 0.65 5.50
CA SER A 34 10.92 -0.09 6.75
C SER A 34 9.65 -0.96 6.77
N GLY A 35 8.82 -0.87 5.71
CA GLY A 35 7.54 -1.56 5.63
C GLY A 35 6.39 -0.80 6.31
N ARG A 36 6.58 0.47 6.68
CA ARG A 36 5.54 1.29 7.31
C ARG A 36 4.71 2.00 6.26
N VAL A 37 3.40 2.04 6.46
CA VAL A 37 2.49 2.86 5.67
C VAL A 37 2.70 4.32 6.04
N VAL A 38 3.04 5.15 5.06
CA VAL A 38 3.29 6.60 5.26
C VAL A 38 2.24 7.47 4.58
N PHE A 39 1.37 6.87 3.76
CA PHE A 39 0.28 7.55 3.08
C PHE A 39 -0.79 6.56 2.64
N THR A 40 -2.06 6.96 2.78
CA THR A 40 -3.22 6.28 2.20
C THR A 40 -4.14 7.33 1.59
N GLN A 41 -4.59 7.11 0.35
CA GLN A 41 -5.63 7.91 -0.29
C GLN A 41 -6.69 7.02 -0.94
N SER A 42 -7.95 7.30 -0.66
CA SER A 42 -9.09 6.60 -1.27
C SER A 42 -9.73 7.44 -2.38
N GLY A 43 -10.30 6.77 -3.38
CA GLY A 43 -10.88 7.39 -4.58
C GLY A 43 -9.85 7.62 -5.69
N PHE A 44 -10.27 8.32 -6.74
CA PHE A 44 -9.35 8.76 -7.80
C PHE A 44 -8.42 9.82 -7.21
N GLY A 45 -7.21 9.38 -6.84
CA GLY A 45 -6.23 10.20 -6.16
C GLY A 45 -5.75 11.37 -7.02
N ASP A 46 -5.16 12.35 -6.35
CA ASP A 46 -4.46 13.45 -7.00
C ASP A 46 -3.03 13.00 -7.27
N GLY A 47 -2.64 12.93 -8.54
CA GLY A 47 -1.32 12.45 -8.96
C GLY A 47 -0.17 13.19 -8.26
N GLN A 48 -0.30 14.50 -8.06
CA GLN A 48 0.76 15.29 -7.40
C GLN A 48 0.91 14.91 -5.92
N VAL A 49 -0.21 14.69 -5.22
CA VAL A 49 -0.20 14.31 -3.80
C VAL A 49 0.44 12.93 -3.62
N ILE A 50 0.20 12.01 -4.57
CA ILE A 50 0.80 10.67 -4.56
C ILE A 50 2.32 10.76 -4.83
N GLU A 51 2.74 11.55 -5.82
CA GLU A 51 4.16 11.77 -6.12
C GLU A 51 4.93 12.36 -4.92
N ASP A 52 4.35 13.36 -4.26
CA ASP A 52 4.92 13.94 -3.04
C ASP A 52 5.03 12.91 -1.90
N ALA A 53 4.03 12.03 -1.76
CA ALA A 53 4.07 10.96 -0.77
C ALA A 53 5.18 9.94 -1.07
N ILE A 54 5.39 9.60 -2.35
CA ILE A 54 6.49 8.73 -2.79
C ILE A 54 7.84 9.38 -2.48
N HIS A 55 8.02 10.67 -2.82
CA HIS A 55 9.27 11.38 -2.51
C HIS A 55 9.58 11.36 -1.02
N ARG A 56 8.60 11.67 -0.15
CA ARG A 56 8.77 11.60 1.31
C ARG A 56 9.19 10.20 1.78
N ALA A 57 8.57 9.14 1.24
CA ALA A 57 8.90 7.76 1.57
C ALA A 57 10.34 7.37 1.17
N LEU A 58 10.88 7.97 0.10
CA LEU A 58 12.23 7.71 -0.40
C LEU A 58 13.33 8.45 0.39
N VAL A 59 13.02 9.62 0.95
CA VAL A 59 14.00 10.42 1.72
C VAL A 59 13.95 10.18 3.23
N ALA A 60 12.89 9.57 3.76
CA ALA A 60 12.83 9.15 5.15
C ALA A 60 13.91 8.08 5.43
N LYS A 61 14.86 8.40 6.32
CA LYS A 61 15.95 7.51 6.75
C LYS A 61 15.51 6.54 7.84
#